data_AF-A0A918C5B3-F1
#
_entry.id   AF-A0A918C5B3-F1
#
_cell.length_a   1.000
_cell.length_b   1.000
_cell.length_c   1.000
_cell.angle_alpha   90.00
_cell.angle_beta   90.00
_cell.angle_gamma   90.00
#
_symmetry.space_group_name_H-M   'P 1'
#
loop_
_entity.id
_entity.type
_entity.pdbx_description
1 polymer ?
#
loop_
_entity_poly.entity_id
_entity_poly.type
_entity_poly.pdbx_seq_one_letter_code
_entity_poly.pdbx_strand_id
1 'polypeptide(L)'
;MTAELAEWQIEVAGVLIGAGTDVLVGEVEGLGVPELRTQDVDNPVGDGAFPGVDLYSVRTIRIEAGIRTAGNPAAALDVLGRLQRAADDPAVRTSAGAQSVLRLRWPGRTTRRLYGRLRRVEATSTARTLHGWIPLDLEFAALDPRFHADDASALTLALSADGLGGFRAPLVAPLTTGVAIPDERRGWVRNDGDLPAWPSLRITGPCTDPRIRHVESGEVIELSVTLRSDEHVDIETRPGTRWILRDGTGNLAPALSPASRLDTFVIPPGTTEIWWTARDHTNATRLAVTWRAAYAAL
;
A
#
# COMPACT_ATOMS: atom_id res chain seq x y z
N MET A 1 15.25 4.03 -6.61
CA MET A 1 14.15 4.86 -7.11
C MET A 1 13.57 4.16 -8.32
N THR A 2 12.27 3.84 -8.32
CA THR A 2 11.56 3.27 -9.47
C THR A 2 11.43 4.35 -10.55
N ALA A 3 11.57 4.00 -11.83
CA ALA A 3 11.48 4.97 -12.92
C ALA A 3 10.08 5.61 -12.99
N GLU A 4 9.99 6.91 -13.26
CA GLU A 4 8.72 7.59 -13.50
C GLU A 4 8.11 7.11 -14.82
N LEU A 5 6.81 6.83 -14.82
CA LEU A 5 6.08 6.42 -16.01
C LEU A 5 5.65 7.64 -16.82
N ALA A 6 5.91 7.61 -18.14
CA ALA A 6 5.33 8.56 -19.07
C ALA A 6 3.82 8.29 -19.26
N GLU A 7 3.08 9.26 -19.80
CA GLU A 7 1.67 9.05 -20.14
C GLU A 7 1.49 7.87 -21.09
N TRP A 8 0.42 7.10 -20.89
CA TRP A 8 0.12 5.86 -21.62
C TRP A 8 1.14 4.73 -21.42
N GLN A 9 1.93 4.78 -20.35
CA GLN A 9 2.77 3.68 -19.92
C GLN A 9 2.15 2.91 -18.75
N ILE A 10 2.41 1.61 -18.77
CA ILE A 10 2.04 0.67 -17.73
C ILE A 10 3.27 -0.15 -17.39
N GLU A 11 3.54 -0.35 -16.11
CA GLU A 11 4.54 -1.31 -15.66
C GLU A 11 3.82 -2.48 -14.99
N VAL A 12 3.93 -3.66 -15.60
CA VAL A 12 3.30 -4.89 -15.11
C VAL A 12 4.38 -5.78 -14.52
N ALA A 13 4.40 -5.95 -13.19
CA ALA A 13 5.37 -6.78 -12.49
C ALA A 13 6.84 -6.48 -12.88
N GLY A 14 7.18 -5.20 -13.03
CA GLY A 14 8.52 -4.74 -13.40
C GLY A 14 8.79 -4.65 -14.91
N VAL A 15 7.85 -5.04 -15.77
CA VAL A 15 7.98 -4.94 -17.23
C VAL A 15 7.20 -3.73 -17.75
N LEU A 16 7.89 -2.78 -18.38
CA LEU A 16 7.30 -1.59 -18.98
C LEU A 16 6.66 -1.91 -20.34
N ILE A 17 5.40 -1.52 -20.51
CA ILE A 17 4.61 -1.65 -21.73
C ILE A 17 3.89 -0.33 -22.05
N GLY A 18 3.31 -0.22 -23.25
CA GLY A 18 2.57 0.94 -23.70
C GLY A 18 3.41 1.90 -24.55
N ALA A 19 3.08 3.18 -24.48
CA ALA A 19 3.68 4.21 -25.33
C ALA A 19 5.22 4.22 -25.23
N GLY A 20 5.89 4.23 -26.38
CA GLY A 20 7.36 4.24 -26.47
C GLY A 20 8.03 2.89 -26.21
N THR A 21 7.28 1.80 -26.12
CA THR A 21 7.82 0.43 -25.95
C THR A 21 7.49 -0.47 -27.16
N ASP A 22 8.09 -1.66 -27.21
CA ASP A 22 7.75 -2.69 -28.20
C ASP A 22 6.41 -3.39 -27.92
N VAL A 23 5.77 -3.12 -26.78
CA VAL A 23 4.48 -3.70 -26.39
C VAL A 23 3.41 -2.61 -26.47
N LEU A 24 2.63 -2.64 -27.54
CA LEU A 24 1.55 -1.68 -27.76
C LEU A 24 0.32 -2.09 -26.97
N VAL A 25 -0.20 -1.20 -26.12
CA VAL A 25 -1.45 -1.42 -25.39
C VAL A 25 -2.62 -0.94 -26.25
N GLY A 26 -3.60 -1.81 -26.45
CA GLY A 26 -4.85 -1.51 -27.16
C GLY A 26 -5.95 -1.08 -26.22
N GLU A 27 -6.28 -1.93 -25.25
CA GLU A 27 -7.39 -1.73 -24.31
C GLU A 27 -6.99 -2.14 -22.89
N VAL A 28 -7.59 -1.47 -21.90
CA VAL A 28 -7.45 -1.82 -20.49
C VAL A 28 -8.83 -1.83 -19.83
N GLU A 29 -9.25 -3.01 -19.41
CA GLU A 29 -10.50 -3.23 -18.68
C GLU A 29 -10.27 -3.30 -17.16
N GLY A 30 -11.34 -3.21 -16.38
CA GLY A 30 -11.29 -3.40 -14.92
C GLY A 30 -10.92 -2.14 -14.12
N LEU A 31 -10.87 -0.97 -14.77
CA LEU A 31 -10.65 0.32 -14.12
C LEU A 31 -11.88 0.87 -13.39
N GLY A 32 -13.07 0.36 -13.72
CA GLY A 32 -14.34 0.75 -13.10
C GLY A 32 -14.55 0.19 -11.68
N VAL A 33 -15.79 -0.14 -11.32
CA VAL A 33 -16.10 -0.75 -10.03
C VAL A 33 -15.61 -2.22 -10.04
N PRO A 34 -14.89 -2.68 -9.00
CA PRO A 34 -14.52 -4.09 -8.87
C PRO A 34 -15.75 -5.00 -8.80
N GLU A 35 -15.55 -6.29 -9.07
CA GLU A 35 -16.58 -7.30 -8.85
C GLU A 35 -17.06 -7.29 -7.38
N LEU A 36 -18.37 -7.47 -7.18
CA LEU A 36 -19.01 -7.43 -5.87
C LEU A 36 -19.42 -8.84 -5.43
N ARG A 37 -19.22 -9.11 -4.15
CA ARG A 37 -19.86 -10.21 -3.42
C ARG A 37 -21.05 -9.62 -2.69
N THR A 38 -22.24 -9.84 -3.24
CA THR A 38 -23.50 -9.32 -2.71
C THR A 38 -24.16 -10.34 -1.77
N GLN A 39 -25.01 -9.85 -0.88
CA GLN A 39 -25.70 -10.68 0.13
C GLN A 39 -27.18 -10.34 0.25
N ASP A 40 -27.78 -9.86 -0.85
CA ASP A 40 -29.19 -9.51 -0.89
C ASP A 40 -30.05 -10.75 -0.61
N VAL A 41 -31.15 -10.55 0.10
CA VAL A 41 -32.10 -11.61 0.44
C VAL A 41 -33.44 -11.29 -0.19
N ASP A 42 -33.99 -12.22 -0.98
CA ASP A 42 -35.27 -12.04 -1.63
C ASP A 42 -36.39 -11.69 -0.63
N ASN A 43 -37.26 -10.77 -1.02
CA ASN A 43 -38.43 -10.43 -0.23
C ASN A 43 -39.46 -11.57 -0.33
N PRO A 44 -39.82 -12.26 0.77
CA PRO A 44 -40.68 -13.44 0.68
C PRO A 44 -42.17 -13.14 0.45
N VAL A 45 -42.60 -11.88 0.59
CA VAL A 45 -44.03 -11.50 0.58
C VAL A 45 -44.38 -10.41 -0.44
N GLY A 46 -43.40 -9.84 -1.14
CA GLY A 46 -43.63 -8.79 -2.14
C GLY A 46 -42.47 -8.68 -3.11
N ASP A 47 -42.56 -7.73 -4.04
CA ASP A 47 -41.52 -7.50 -5.04
C ASP A 47 -40.22 -6.97 -4.40
N GLY A 48 -39.09 -7.32 -5.00
CA GLY A 48 -37.77 -6.83 -4.62
C GLY A 48 -37.00 -7.71 -3.63
N ALA A 49 -35.97 -7.13 -3.02
CA ALA A 49 -35.06 -7.80 -2.10
C ALA A 49 -34.66 -6.85 -0.95
N PHE A 50 -34.22 -7.44 0.16
CA PHE A 50 -33.57 -6.72 1.26
C PHE A 50 -32.07 -6.61 0.96
N PRO A 51 -31.49 -5.39 0.98
CA PRO A 51 -30.09 -5.20 0.67
C PRO A 51 -29.20 -5.83 1.75
N GLY A 52 -28.23 -6.61 1.30
CA GLY A 52 -27.20 -7.22 2.14
C GLY A 52 -25.94 -6.36 2.26
N VAL A 53 -24.87 -6.97 2.79
CA VAL A 53 -23.54 -6.35 2.80
C VAL A 53 -22.83 -6.68 1.49
N ASP A 54 -22.45 -5.62 0.78
CA ASP A 54 -21.63 -5.71 -0.43
C ASP A 54 -20.15 -5.59 -0.11
N LEU A 55 -19.36 -6.56 -0.56
CA LEU A 55 -17.91 -6.55 -0.40
C LEU A 55 -17.23 -6.68 -1.76
N TYR A 56 -16.26 -5.82 -2.05
CA TYR A 56 -15.43 -5.99 -3.24
C TYR A 56 -14.67 -7.33 -3.22
N SER A 57 -14.66 -7.98 -4.37
CA SER A 57 -13.73 -9.04 -4.75
C SER A 57 -12.38 -8.44 -5.18
N VAL A 58 -11.46 -9.32 -5.55
CA VAL A 58 -10.23 -8.96 -6.26
C VAL A 58 -10.58 -8.12 -7.50
N ARG A 59 -9.85 -7.03 -7.74
CA ARG A 59 -10.00 -6.25 -8.97
C ARG A 59 -9.14 -6.88 -10.06
N THR A 60 -9.79 -7.36 -11.12
CA THR A 60 -9.11 -7.92 -12.28
C THR A 60 -8.90 -6.84 -13.34
N ILE A 61 -7.65 -6.53 -13.65
CA ILE A 61 -7.27 -5.66 -14.77
C ILE A 61 -6.90 -6.54 -15.96
N ARG A 62 -7.62 -6.40 -17.07
CA ARG A 62 -7.26 -7.05 -18.34
C ARG A 62 -6.61 -6.03 -19.26
N ILE A 63 -5.52 -6.40 -19.89
CA ILE A 63 -4.77 -5.54 -20.81
C ILE A 63 -4.64 -6.30 -22.12
N GLU A 64 -5.36 -5.82 -23.14
CA GLU A 64 -5.14 -6.27 -24.50
C GLU A 64 -3.96 -5.50 -25.08
N ALA A 65 -2.97 -6.24 -25.58
CA ALA A 65 -1.75 -5.66 -26.10
C ALA A 65 -1.24 -6.41 -27.33
N GLY A 66 -0.18 -5.90 -27.94
CA GLY A 66 0.53 -6.60 -29.00
C GLY A 66 2.01 -6.24 -29.01
N ILE A 67 2.87 -7.25 -29.05
CA ILE A 67 4.30 -7.07 -29.26
C ILE A 67 4.53 -6.75 -30.74
N ARG A 68 5.25 -5.67 -31.02
CA ARG A 68 5.60 -5.24 -32.37
C ARG A 68 7.10 -4.97 -32.49
N THR A 69 7.82 -5.92 -33.06
CA THR A 69 9.26 -5.82 -33.38
C THR A 69 9.45 -6.11 -34.87
N ALA A 70 9.14 -5.13 -35.72
CA ALA A 70 9.01 -5.31 -37.17
C ALA A 70 10.16 -6.12 -37.81
N GLY A 71 9.83 -7.27 -38.41
CA GLY A 71 10.79 -8.15 -39.08
C GLY A 71 11.77 -8.88 -38.16
N ASN A 72 11.60 -8.78 -36.84
CA ASN A 72 12.47 -9.41 -35.84
C ASN A 72 11.68 -10.37 -34.93
N PRO A 73 11.45 -11.63 -35.36
CA PRO A 73 10.74 -12.63 -34.56
C PRO A 73 11.44 -12.96 -33.24
N ALA A 74 12.78 -12.96 -33.22
CA ALA A 74 13.56 -13.28 -32.02
C ALA A 74 13.31 -12.22 -30.93
N ALA A 75 13.36 -10.93 -31.29
CA ALA A 75 13.06 -9.86 -30.34
C ALA A 75 11.62 -9.93 -29.81
N ALA A 76 10.64 -10.32 -30.64
CA ALA A 76 9.27 -10.52 -30.19
C ALA A 76 9.17 -11.62 -29.13
N LEU A 77 9.85 -12.75 -29.36
CA LEU A 77 9.91 -13.86 -28.42
C LEU A 77 10.66 -13.50 -27.14
N ASP A 78 11.72 -12.69 -27.22
CA ASP A 78 12.44 -12.20 -26.04
C ASP A 78 11.56 -11.31 -25.15
N VAL A 79 10.75 -10.43 -25.77
CA VAL A 79 9.77 -9.60 -25.06
C VAL A 79 8.69 -10.46 -24.41
N LEU A 80 8.13 -11.44 -25.14
CA LEU A 80 7.17 -12.39 -24.58
C LEU A 80 7.77 -13.16 -23.40
N GLY A 81 9.00 -13.66 -23.55
CA GLY A 81 9.71 -14.39 -22.51
C GLY A 81 10.03 -13.54 -21.28
N ARG A 82 10.21 -12.21 -21.41
CA ARG A 82 10.32 -11.29 -20.26
C ARG A 82 9.01 -11.21 -19.47
N LEU A 83 7.87 -11.05 -20.16
CA LEU A 83 6.56 -11.00 -19.53
C LEU A 83 6.21 -12.33 -18.85
N GLN A 84 6.48 -13.46 -19.51
CA GLN A 84 6.23 -14.79 -18.94
C GLN A 84 7.09 -15.04 -17.68
N ARG A 85 8.36 -14.63 -17.68
CA ARG A 85 9.22 -14.71 -16.48
C ARG A 85 8.75 -13.80 -15.35
N ALA A 86 8.21 -12.62 -15.67
CA ALA A 86 7.63 -11.74 -14.66
C ALA A 86 6.37 -12.35 -14.02
N ALA A 87 5.59 -13.14 -14.77
CA ALA A 87 4.45 -13.88 -14.24
C ALA A 87 4.86 -15.12 -13.41
N ASP A 88 5.94 -15.79 -13.78
CA ASP A 88 6.43 -17.00 -13.09
C ASP A 88 7.50 -16.71 -12.01
N ASP A 89 7.63 -15.47 -11.53
CA ASP A 89 8.59 -15.14 -10.47
C ASP A 89 8.30 -15.98 -9.20
N PRO A 90 9.21 -16.90 -8.80
CA PRO A 90 9.02 -17.74 -7.62
C PRO A 90 8.83 -16.91 -6.35
N ALA A 91 9.54 -15.78 -6.22
CA ALA A 91 9.47 -14.93 -5.04
C ALA A 91 8.07 -14.32 -4.81
N VAL A 92 7.24 -14.26 -5.87
CA VAL A 92 5.84 -13.82 -5.77
C VAL A 92 4.90 -15.02 -5.73
N ARG A 93 5.09 -16.04 -6.59
CA ARG A 93 4.10 -17.13 -6.73
C ARG A 93 4.14 -18.14 -5.60
N THR A 94 5.31 -18.45 -5.04
CA THR A 94 5.45 -19.48 -4.00
C THR A 94 5.52 -18.91 -2.59
N SER A 95 5.72 -17.60 -2.45
CA SER A 95 5.72 -16.93 -1.15
C SER A 95 4.31 -16.46 -0.78
N ALA A 96 3.86 -16.88 0.42
CA ALA A 96 2.60 -16.42 0.99
C ALA A 96 2.64 -14.90 1.24
N GLY A 97 1.57 -14.19 0.89
CA GLY A 97 1.48 -12.74 1.05
C GLY A 97 2.33 -11.92 0.06
N ALA A 98 3.25 -12.53 -0.69
CA ALA A 98 4.03 -11.82 -1.69
C ALA A 98 3.15 -11.37 -2.87
N GLN A 99 3.39 -10.14 -3.32
CA GLN A 99 2.63 -9.43 -4.34
C GLN A 99 3.59 -8.74 -5.31
N SER A 100 3.22 -8.71 -6.59
CA SER A 100 3.81 -7.81 -7.57
C SER A 100 2.99 -6.52 -7.66
N VAL A 101 3.52 -5.55 -8.40
CA VAL A 101 2.90 -4.24 -8.57
C VAL A 101 2.52 -4.04 -10.03
N LEU A 102 1.33 -3.50 -10.25
CA LEU A 102 0.91 -2.92 -11.53
C LEU A 102 0.90 -1.41 -11.36
N ARG A 103 1.68 -0.67 -12.14
CA ARG A 103 1.69 0.81 -12.15
C ARG A 103 1.11 1.29 -13.47
N LEU A 104 0.25 2.30 -13.45
CA LEU A 104 -0.37 2.85 -14.65
C LEU A 104 -0.35 4.37 -14.63
N ARG A 105 -0.08 4.99 -15.78
CA ARG A 105 -0.12 6.44 -15.98
C ARG A 105 -1.09 6.80 -17.11
N TRP A 106 -2.30 7.20 -16.73
CA TRP A 106 -3.26 7.78 -17.69
C TRP A 106 -2.90 9.24 -18.03
N PRO A 107 -3.31 9.73 -19.21
CA PRO A 107 -3.06 11.12 -19.61
C PRO A 107 -3.63 12.12 -18.61
N GLY A 108 -2.84 13.13 -18.24
CA GLY A 108 -3.26 14.19 -17.31
C GLY A 108 -3.45 13.73 -15.85
N ARG A 109 -3.12 12.48 -15.50
CA ARG A 109 -3.21 11.93 -14.13
C ARG A 109 -1.83 11.56 -13.62
N THR A 110 -1.66 11.54 -12.30
CA THR A 110 -0.44 10.98 -11.68
C THR A 110 -0.41 9.46 -11.77
N THR A 111 0.77 8.86 -11.65
CA THR A 111 0.89 7.40 -11.63
C THR A 111 0.13 6.82 -10.44
N ARG A 112 -0.69 5.81 -10.72
CA ARG A 112 -1.34 4.97 -9.69
C ARG A 112 -0.77 3.58 -9.75
N ARG A 113 -0.92 2.84 -8.66
CA ARG A 113 -0.60 1.42 -8.64
C ARG A 113 -1.62 0.56 -7.93
N LEU A 114 -1.57 -0.72 -8.28
CA LEU A 114 -2.32 -1.80 -7.67
C LEU A 114 -1.33 -2.86 -7.17
N TYR A 115 -1.70 -3.52 -6.08
CA TYR A 115 -0.93 -4.61 -5.49
C TYR A 115 -1.64 -5.93 -5.71
N GLY A 116 -0.92 -6.92 -6.24
CA GLY A 116 -1.58 -8.13 -6.70
C GLY A 116 -0.63 -9.13 -7.33
N ARG A 117 -1.14 -9.85 -8.33
CA ARG A 117 -0.36 -10.84 -9.06
C ARG A 117 -0.72 -10.80 -10.54
N LEU A 118 0.29 -10.92 -11.39
CA LEU A 118 0.12 -11.17 -12.81
C LEU A 118 -0.32 -12.63 -12.98
N ARG A 119 -1.57 -12.85 -13.39
CA ARG A 119 -2.22 -14.17 -13.48
C ARG A 119 -2.15 -14.78 -14.86
N ARG A 120 -2.12 -13.95 -15.89
CA ARG A 120 -2.16 -14.38 -17.28
C ARG A 120 -1.19 -13.55 -18.11
N VAL A 121 -0.39 -14.24 -18.91
CA VAL A 121 0.42 -13.69 -19.99
C VAL A 121 0.26 -14.65 -21.16
N GLU A 122 -0.75 -14.39 -22.00
CA GLU A 122 -1.10 -15.29 -23.09
C GLU A 122 -0.82 -14.65 -24.44
N ALA A 123 -0.15 -15.39 -25.33
CA ALA A 123 0.00 -15.00 -26.72
C ALA A 123 -1.19 -15.55 -27.51
N THR A 124 -2.23 -14.71 -27.71
CA THR A 124 -3.51 -15.12 -28.32
C THR A 124 -3.35 -15.74 -29.72
N SER A 125 -2.25 -15.41 -30.41
CA SER A 125 -1.85 -16.09 -31.64
C SER A 125 -0.36 -15.92 -31.89
N THR A 126 0.32 -16.98 -32.34
CA THR A 126 1.73 -16.94 -32.77
C THR A 126 1.88 -16.99 -34.30
N ALA A 127 0.78 -17.00 -35.06
CA ALA A 127 0.80 -17.14 -36.51
C ALA A 127 1.56 -16.01 -37.24
N ARG A 128 1.67 -14.84 -36.61
CA ARG A 128 2.36 -13.66 -37.18
C ARG A 128 3.70 -13.36 -36.50
N THR A 129 4.21 -14.28 -35.67
CA THR A 129 5.51 -14.12 -35.00
C THR A 129 6.63 -13.93 -36.01
N LEU A 130 6.58 -14.59 -37.18
CA LEU A 130 7.55 -14.40 -38.27
C LEU A 130 7.71 -12.93 -38.71
N HIS A 131 6.63 -12.15 -38.62
CA HIS A 131 6.64 -10.72 -38.96
C HIS A 131 7.00 -9.82 -37.76
N GLY A 132 7.29 -10.42 -36.60
CA GLY A 132 7.52 -9.71 -35.34
C GLY A 132 6.25 -9.16 -34.70
N TRP A 133 5.11 -9.82 -34.90
CA TRP A 133 3.84 -9.46 -34.27
C TRP A 133 3.27 -10.61 -33.44
N ILE A 134 3.03 -10.34 -32.15
CA ILE A 134 2.39 -11.28 -31.21
C ILE A 134 1.29 -10.53 -30.44
N PRO A 135 -0.01 -10.75 -30.72
CA PRO A 135 -1.09 -10.25 -29.87
C PRO A 135 -1.02 -10.93 -28.49
N LEU A 136 -1.30 -10.14 -27.46
CA LEU A 136 -1.21 -10.51 -26.05
C LEU A 136 -2.50 -10.22 -25.31
N ASP A 137 -2.81 -11.09 -24.36
CA ASP A 137 -3.83 -10.89 -23.34
C ASP A 137 -3.17 -11.06 -21.97
N LEU A 138 -3.15 -9.98 -21.19
CA LEU A 138 -2.57 -9.95 -19.84
C LEU A 138 -3.66 -9.77 -18.80
N GLU A 139 -3.58 -10.51 -17.70
CA GLU A 139 -4.50 -10.35 -16.57
C GLU A 139 -3.74 -10.11 -15.28
N PHE A 140 -4.02 -8.99 -14.61
CA PHE A 140 -3.50 -8.68 -13.29
C PHE A 140 -4.62 -8.70 -12.25
N ALA A 141 -4.48 -9.55 -11.25
CA ALA A 141 -5.41 -9.68 -10.14
C ALA A 141 -4.94 -8.85 -8.95
N ALA A 142 -5.53 -7.66 -8.76
CA ALA A 142 -5.26 -6.77 -7.63
C ALA A 142 -6.01 -7.24 -6.38
N LEU A 143 -5.25 -7.71 -5.39
CA LEU A 143 -5.78 -8.30 -4.16
C LEU A 143 -6.36 -7.25 -3.19
N ASP A 144 -5.81 -6.03 -3.22
CA ASP A 144 -6.48 -4.85 -2.70
C ASP A 144 -7.09 -4.10 -3.90
N PRO A 145 -8.42 -3.95 -3.97
CA PRO A 145 -9.09 -3.36 -5.12
C PRO A 145 -8.92 -1.83 -5.22
N ARG A 146 -8.29 -1.18 -4.24
CA ARG A 146 -8.04 0.27 -4.22
C ARG A 146 -6.83 0.63 -5.05
N PHE A 147 -6.88 1.75 -5.76
CA PHE A 147 -5.70 2.36 -6.36
C PHE A 147 -4.89 3.06 -5.29
N HIS A 148 -3.57 3.00 -5.39
CA HIS A 148 -2.66 3.69 -4.48
C HIS A 148 -1.84 4.72 -5.26
N ALA A 149 -1.57 5.89 -4.68
CA ALA A 149 -0.55 6.80 -5.20
C ALA A 149 0.77 6.06 -5.36
N ASP A 150 1.55 6.36 -6.38
CA ASP A 150 2.81 5.69 -6.66
C ASP A 150 3.96 6.11 -5.71
N ASP A 151 3.95 7.38 -5.28
CA ASP A 151 4.83 7.91 -4.25
C ASP A 151 4.30 7.66 -2.84
N ALA A 152 5.22 7.58 -1.87
CA ALA A 152 4.88 7.31 -0.48
C ALA A 152 5.05 8.61 0.28
N SER A 153 4.08 8.93 1.10
CA SER A 153 4.22 9.96 2.12
C SER A 153 4.84 9.32 3.36
N ALA A 154 5.65 10.09 4.07
CA ALA A 154 6.33 9.62 5.27
C ALA A 154 6.33 10.70 6.34
N LEU A 155 6.24 10.27 7.60
CA LEU A 155 6.33 11.10 8.79
C LEU A 155 7.20 10.36 9.81
N THR A 156 8.20 11.04 10.35
CA THR A 156 9.01 10.50 11.45
C THR A 156 8.79 11.32 12.70
N LEU A 157 8.33 10.66 13.76
CA LEU A 157 8.06 11.25 15.06
C LEU A 157 9.14 10.82 16.05
N ALA A 158 9.69 11.80 16.78
CA ALA A 158 10.36 11.52 18.04
C ALA A 158 9.32 11.24 19.12
N LEU A 159 9.75 10.64 20.24
CA LEU A 159 8.85 10.42 21.36
C LEU A 159 8.30 11.76 21.83
N SER A 160 6.98 11.88 21.94
CA SER A 160 6.39 13.14 22.43
C SER A 160 6.87 13.39 23.86
N ALA A 161 7.34 14.61 24.14
CA ALA A 161 7.69 15.05 25.49
C ALA A 161 6.44 15.23 26.37
N ASP A 162 5.24 15.18 25.77
CA ASP A 162 3.97 15.32 26.47
C ASP A 162 3.69 14.06 27.29
N GLY A 163 4.10 14.09 28.55
CA GLY A 163 4.02 12.95 29.47
C GLY A 163 5.32 12.68 30.24
N LEU A 164 6.42 13.36 29.89
CA LEU A 164 7.54 13.49 30.82
C LEU A 164 7.01 14.30 32.00
N GLY A 165 6.87 13.65 33.16
CA GLY A 165 6.34 14.24 34.38
C GLY A 165 6.89 15.66 34.59
N GLY A 166 6.00 16.55 35.05
CA GLY A 166 6.22 17.99 35.08
C GLY A 166 7.53 18.43 35.73
N PHE A 167 7.80 19.72 35.61
CA PHE A 167 9.01 20.34 36.14
C PHE A 167 9.37 19.87 37.58
N ARG A 168 10.58 19.34 37.76
CA ARG A 168 11.09 18.91 39.07
C ARG A 168 11.73 20.10 39.79
N ALA A 169 11.29 20.37 41.02
CA ALA A 169 11.74 21.49 41.85
C ALA A 169 13.22 21.38 42.29
N PRO A 170 13.89 22.50 42.65
CA PRO A 170 13.35 23.86 42.66
C PRO A 170 13.45 24.55 41.29
N LEU A 171 12.34 25.15 40.87
CA LEU A 171 12.29 25.91 39.61
C LEU A 171 12.54 27.38 39.91
N VAL A 172 13.36 28.03 39.07
CA VAL A 172 13.69 29.44 39.18
C VAL A 172 12.97 30.21 38.07
N ALA A 173 12.22 31.24 38.45
CA ALA A 173 11.49 32.11 37.55
C ALA A 173 12.44 33.10 36.82
N PRO A 174 12.05 33.64 35.64
CA PRO A 174 10.78 33.44 34.95
C PRO A 174 10.77 32.18 34.07
N LEU A 175 9.80 31.30 34.29
CA LEU A 175 9.53 30.17 33.41
C LEU A 175 8.60 30.64 32.30
N THR A 176 8.98 30.40 31.05
CA THR A 176 8.08 30.49 29.90
C THR A 176 7.99 29.11 29.28
N THR A 177 6.78 28.66 28.97
CA THR A 177 6.54 27.39 28.25
C THR A 177 6.62 27.56 26.74
N GLY A 178 7.07 28.74 26.26
CA GLY A 178 6.94 29.14 24.86
C GLY A 178 5.50 29.41 24.46
N VAL A 179 5.32 29.90 23.23
CA VAL A 179 4.01 29.99 22.57
C VAL A 179 3.79 28.65 21.85
N ALA A 180 2.68 27.97 22.12
CA ALA A 180 2.30 26.82 21.32
C ALA A 180 1.98 27.31 19.90
N ILE A 181 2.83 26.96 18.93
CA ILE A 181 2.57 27.19 17.50
C ILE A 181 1.84 25.93 17.01
N PRO A 182 0.53 25.99 16.69
CA PRO A 182 -0.24 24.79 16.29
C PRO A 182 0.37 24.07 15.08
N ASP A 183 1.04 24.82 14.18
CA ASP A 183 1.73 24.30 13.00
C ASP A 183 3.01 23.51 13.34
N GLU A 184 3.55 23.63 14.56
CA GLU A 184 4.68 22.82 15.04
C GLU A 184 4.23 21.53 15.76
N ARG A 185 2.92 21.27 15.84
CA ARG A 185 2.38 20.01 16.38
C ARG A 185 2.80 18.87 15.45
N ARG A 186 3.89 18.19 15.83
CA ARG A 186 4.45 17.04 15.11
C ARG A 186 3.47 15.87 15.25
N GLY A 187 2.97 15.34 14.14
CA GLY A 187 1.97 14.25 14.18
C GLY A 187 0.99 14.27 13.02
N TRP A 188 0.84 15.40 12.32
CA TRP A 188 -0.08 15.51 11.20
C TRP A 188 0.36 14.65 10.01
N VAL A 189 -0.52 13.73 9.61
CA VAL A 189 -0.46 12.98 8.36
C VAL A 189 -1.55 13.48 7.43
N ARG A 190 -1.30 13.44 6.13
CA ARG A 190 -2.28 13.86 5.11
C ARG A 190 -2.44 12.78 4.05
N ASN A 191 -3.67 12.34 3.86
CA ASN A 191 -4.07 11.46 2.78
C ASN A 191 -4.79 12.28 1.70
N ASP A 192 -4.12 12.52 0.58
CA ASP A 192 -4.69 13.23 -0.59
C ASP A 192 -5.68 12.37 -1.39
N GLY A 193 -5.91 11.13 -0.97
CA GLY A 193 -6.85 10.19 -1.57
C GLY A 193 -8.29 10.40 -1.11
N ASP A 194 -9.21 9.75 -1.82
CA ASP A 194 -10.65 9.74 -1.49
C ASP A 194 -11.07 8.49 -0.69
N LEU A 195 -10.15 7.56 -0.45
CA LEU A 195 -10.34 6.39 0.40
C LEU A 195 -9.34 6.36 1.57
N PRO A 196 -9.68 5.68 2.68
CA PRO A 196 -8.72 5.45 3.76
C PRO A 196 -7.46 4.71 3.28
N ALA A 197 -6.30 5.23 3.66
CA ALA A 197 -4.99 4.68 3.35
C ALA A 197 -4.48 3.75 4.47
N TRP A 198 -3.75 2.70 4.09
CA TRP A 198 -3.12 1.77 5.02
C TRP A 198 -1.70 2.20 5.34
N PRO A 199 -1.37 2.58 6.59
CA PRO A 199 -0.01 2.92 6.98
C PRO A 199 0.84 1.67 7.26
N SER A 200 2.12 1.72 6.90
CA SER A 200 3.16 0.85 7.44
C SER A 200 3.92 1.63 8.53
N LEU A 201 4.18 1.00 9.67
CA LEU A 201 4.76 1.66 10.85
C LEU A 201 6.07 0.98 11.23
N ARG A 202 7.08 1.78 11.61
CA ARG A 202 8.34 1.29 12.18
C ARG A 202 8.62 1.98 13.50
N ILE A 203 8.78 1.21 14.57
CA ILE A 203 9.23 1.70 15.87
C ILE A 203 10.69 1.29 16.02
N THR A 204 11.59 2.25 16.20
CA THR A 204 13.02 2.01 16.46
C THR A 204 13.32 2.27 17.92
N GLY A 205 13.94 1.31 18.61
CA GLY A 205 14.31 1.42 20.02
C GLY A 205 15.45 2.42 20.31
N PRO A 206 15.84 2.55 21.58
CA PRO A 206 15.39 1.77 22.72
C PRO A 206 14.05 2.29 23.26
N CYS A 207 13.14 1.41 23.62
CA CYS A 207 11.91 1.78 24.32
C CYS A 207 11.18 0.57 24.89
N THR A 208 10.31 0.79 25.87
CA THR A 208 9.39 -0.22 26.39
C THR A 208 7.93 0.21 26.22
N ASP A 209 7.07 -0.75 25.92
CA ASP A 209 5.62 -0.62 25.76
C ASP A 209 5.19 0.53 24.83
N PRO A 210 5.59 0.50 23.55
CA PRO A 210 5.18 1.52 22.61
C PRO A 210 3.69 1.44 22.31
N ARG A 211 3.05 2.61 22.23
CA ARG A 211 1.64 2.81 21.95
C ARG A 211 1.45 3.92 20.93
N ILE A 212 0.86 3.58 19.80
CA ILE A 212 0.51 4.49 18.70
C ILE A 212 -1.01 4.69 18.74
N ARG A 213 -1.46 5.92 18.52
CA ARG A 213 -2.87 6.30 18.52
C ARG A 213 -3.17 7.17 17.30
N HIS A 214 -4.22 6.83 16.59
CA HIS A 214 -4.86 7.74 15.66
C HIS A 214 -5.85 8.60 16.45
N VAL A 215 -5.62 9.92 16.51
CA VAL A 215 -6.23 10.78 17.52
C VAL A 215 -7.74 10.91 17.35
N GLU A 216 -8.19 11.09 16.11
CA GLU A 216 -9.58 11.39 15.77
C GLU A 216 -10.49 10.15 15.87
N SER A 217 -9.98 8.96 15.51
CA SER A 217 -10.76 7.72 15.61
C SER A 217 -10.63 7.03 16.96
N GLY A 218 -9.57 7.34 17.72
CA GLY A 218 -9.25 6.64 18.98
C GLY A 218 -8.65 5.25 18.79
N GLU A 219 -8.45 4.80 17.55
CA GLU A 219 -7.81 3.52 17.24
C GLU A 219 -6.36 3.50 17.74
N VAL A 220 -5.91 2.36 18.23
CA VAL A 220 -4.60 2.20 18.86
C VAL A 220 -3.85 0.99 18.33
N ILE A 221 -2.52 1.07 18.40
CA ILE A 221 -1.61 -0.06 18.27
C ILE A 221 -0.67 0.00 19.47
N GLU A 222 -0.83 -0.95 20.38
CA GLU A 222 -0.06 -1.07 21.62
C GLU A 222 0.65 -2.43 21.67
N LEU A 223 1.92 -2.41 22.06
CA LEU A 223 2.79 -3.59 22.12
C LEU A 223 3.39 -3.74 23.51
N SER A 224 3.30 -4.93 24.10
CA SER A 224 4.00 -5.30 25.34
C SER A 224 5.40 -5.84 25.03
N VAL A 225 6.34 -4.95 24.72
CA VAL A 225 7.70 -5.31 24.28
C VAL A 225 8.74 -4.30 24.76
N THR A 226 9.98 -4.75 24.95
CA THR A 226 11.15 -3.88 25.11
C THR A 226 12.09 -4.04 23.92
N LEU A 227 12.46 -2.91 23.33
CA LEU A 227 13.41 -2.79 22.23
C LEU A 227 14.71 -2.16 22.75
N ARG A 228 15.85 -2.69 22.30
CA ARG A 228 17.19 -2.12 22.46
C ARG A 228 17.46 -1.07 21.39
N SER A 229 18.57 -0.37 21.51
CA SER A 229 18.94 0.74 20.61
C SER A 229 19.17 0.34 19.15
N ASP A 230 19.43 -0.94 18.88
CA ASP A 230 19.68 -1.53 17.57
C ASP A 230 18.47 -2.34 17.05
N GLU A 231 17.37 -2.36 17.78
CA GLU A 231 16.19 -3.17 17.46
C GLU A 231 15.04 -2.31 16.93
N HIS A 232 14.21 -2.91 16.09
CA HIS A 232 13.01 -2.27 15.57
C HIS A 232 11.84 -3.24 15.42
N VAL A 233 10.64 -2.67 15.37
CA VAL A 233 9.40 -3.36 15.05
C VAL A 233 8.80 -2.74 13.80
N ASP A 234 8.53 -3.59 12.82
CA ASP A 234 7.81 -3.25 11.61
C ASP A 234 6.37 -3.79 11.69
N ILE A 235 5.42 -2.97 11.26
CA ILE A 235 3.98 -3.24 11.31
C ILE A 235 3.39 -2.93 9.95
N GLU A 236 2.73 -3.91 9.35
CA GLU A 236 1.94 -3.74 8.11
C GLU A 236 0.45 -3.85 8.42
N THR A 237 -0.33 -2.84 8.02
CA THR A 237 -1.78 -2.76 8.29
C THR A 237 -2.63 -3.13 7.07
N ARG A 238 -2.03 -3.20 5.88
CA ARG A 238 -2.77 -3.45 4.64
C ARG A 238 -3.45 -4.84 4.63
N PRO A 239 -4.71 -4.92 4.18
CA PRO A 239 -5.41 -6.17 3.98
C PRO A 239 -4.60 -7.19 3.17
N GLY A 240 -4.62 -8.45 3.59
CA GLY A 240 -3.92 -9.54 2.92
C GLY A 240 -2.42 -9.66 3.23
N THR A 241 -1.81 -8.63 3.82
CA THR A 241 -0.38 -8.63 4.20
C THR A 241 -0.16 -8.10 5.62
N ARG A 242 -1.12 -8.27 6.53
CA ARG A 242 -0.98 -7.78 7.91
C ARG A 242 0.00 -8.64 8.69
N TRP A 243 0.99 -8.01 9.30
CA TRP A 243 1.97 -8.68 10.15
C TRP A 243 2.66 -7.68 11.07
N ILE A 244 3.32 -8.23 12.09
CA ILE A 244 4.24 -7.50 12.97
C ILE A 244 5.52 -8.31 13.11
N LEU A 245 6.65 -7.70 12.79
CA LEU A 245 7.96 -8.34 12.81
C LEU A 245 8.96 -7.51 13.60
N ARG A 246 9.71 -8.18 14.47
CA ARG A 246 10.93 -7.66 15.10
C ARG A 246 12.11 -7.95 14.18
N ASP A 247 12.90 -6.92 13.92
CA ASP A 247 14.11 -6.99 13.10
C ASP A 247 13.90 -7.72 11.76
N GLY A 248 12.74 -7.47 11.14
CA GLY A 248 12.34 -8.00 9.84
C GLY A 248 11.99 -9.49 9.78
N THR A 249 12.12 -10.26 10.88
CA THR A 249 11.93 -11.73 10.83
C THR A 249 11.21 -12.33 12.04
N GLY A 250 11.36 -11.76 13.23
CA GLY A 250 10.77 -12.32 14.45
C GLY A 250 9.29 -11.94 14.59
N ASN A 251 8.37 -12.90 14.47
CA ASN A 251 6.95 -12.62 14.68
C ASN A 251 6.70 -12.02 16.07
N LEU A 252 6.14 -10.81 16.11
CA LEU A 252 5.84 -10.07 17.33
C LEU A 252 4.33 -9.77 17.47
N ALA A 253 3.47 -10.41 16.66
CA ALA A 253 2.02 -10.34 16.82
C ALA A 253 1.50 -10.71 18.23
N PRO A 254 2.07 -11.69 18.96
CA PRO A 254 1.63 -12.01 20.33
C PRO A 254 1.84 -10.87 21.36
N ALA A 255 2.66 -9.87 21.03
CA ALA A 255 2.87 -8.72 21.91
C ALA A 255 1.77 -7.65 21.75
N LEU A 256 0.88 -7.77 20.75
CA LEU A 256 -0.21 -6.81 20.56
C LEU A 256 -1.22 -6.90 21.70
N SER A 257 -1.63 -5.73 22.20
CA SER A 257 -2.80 -5.65 23.08
C SER A 257 -4.08 -6.09 22.35
N PRO A 258 -5.13 -6.53 23.07
CA PRO A 258 -6.43 -6.82 22.48
C PRO A 258 -7.12 -5.62 21.80
N ALA A 259 -6.75 -4.38 22.19
CA ALA A 259 -7.26 -3.16 21.57
C ALA A 259 -6.58 -2.84 20.23
N SER A 260 -5.47 -3.52 19.91
CA SER A 260 -4.64 -3.22 18.75
C SER A 260 -5.21 -3.85 17.47
N ARG A 261 -6.07 -3.10 16.76
CA ARG A 261 -6.74 -3.57 15.54
C ARG A 261 -6.06 -3.06 14.27
N LEU A 262 -5.18 -3.89 13.70
CA LEU A 262 -4.47 -3.58 12.45
C LEU A 262 -5.42 -3.43 11.24
N ASP A 263 -6.62 -3.99 11.31
CA ASP A 263 -7.62 -3.95 10.25
C ASP A 263 -8.48 -2.68 10.23
N THR A 264 -8.46 -1.90 11.31
CA THR A 264 -9.17 -0.62 11.43
C THR A 264 -8.22 0.57 11.55
N PHE A 265 -6.93 0.34 11.80
CA PHE A 265 -5.92 1.40 11.86
C PHE A 265 -5.58 1.95 10.46
N VAL A 266 -6.34 2.95 10.02
CA VAL A 266 -6.21 3.63 8.72
C VAL A 266 -5.97 5.12 8.87
N ILE A 267 -5.44 5.75 7.82
CA ILE A 267 -5.40 7.21 7.67
C ILE A 267 -6.58 7.61 6.77
N PRO A 268 -7.66 8.22 7.31
CA PRO A 268 -8.80 8.63 6.51
C PRO A 268 -8.41 9.75 5.52
N PRO A 269 -9.22 10.02 4.48
CA PRO A 269 -9.03 11.17 3.61
C PRO A 269 -8.88 12.48 4.38
N GLY A 270 -7.98 13.35 3.91
CA GLY A 270 -7.69 14.63 4.56
C GLY A 270 -6.54 14.53 5.56
N THR A 271 -6.57 15.40 6.58
CA THR A 271 -5.50 15.55 7.57
C THR A 271 -5.93 14.99 8.92
N THR A 272 -5.09 14.14 9.51
CA THR A 272 -5.31 13.58 10.85
C THR A 272 -4.03 13.54 11.66
N GLU A 273 -4.16 13.41 12.98
CA GLU A 273 -3.01 13.35 13.88
C GLU A 273 -2.69 11.90 14.28
N ILE A 274 -1.43 11.53 14.08
CA ILE A 274 -0.82 10.36 14.72
C ILE A 274 -0.05 10.80 15.95
N TRP A 275 -0.38 10.19 17.07
CA TRP A 275 0.29 10.39 18.34
C TRP A 275 0.89 9.08 18.83
N TRP A 276 2.03 9.13 19.53
CA TRP A 276 2.62 7.93 20.08
C TRP A 276 3.40 8.19 21.37
N THR A 277 3.48 7.15 22.20
CA THR A 277 4.23 7.11 23.46
C THR A 277 4.94 5.78 23.64
N ALA A 278 5.95 5.78 24.51
CA ALA A 278 6.68 4.63 24.98
C ALA A 278 7.44 5.05 26.25
N ARG A 279 7.98 4.09 27.00
CA ARG A 279 8.96 4.38 28.06
C ARG A 279 10.37 4.39 27.47
N ASP A 280 10.99 5.55 27.38
CA ASP A 280 12.38 5.76 26.97
C ASP A 280 13.00 6.94 27.75
N HIS A 281 14.32 6.89 27.95
CA HIS A 281 15.12 7.91 28.62
C HIS A 281 16.30 8.40 27.78
N THR A 282 16.41 7.94 26.53
CA THR A 282 17.56 8.20 25.65
C THR A 282 17.29 9.21 24.55
N ASN A 283 16.01 9.52 24.29
CA ASN A 283 15.56 10.38 23.17
C ASN A 283 15.99 9.84 21.79
N ALA A 284 16.34 8.56 21.71
CA ALA A 284 16.74 7.90 20.47
C ALA A 284 15.57 7.17 19.79
N THR A 285 14.48 6.90 20.51
CA THR A 285 13.32 6.20 19.95
C THR A 285 12.65 7.01 18.84
N ARG A 286 12.27 6.36 17.75
CA ARG A 286 11.53 6.99 16.63
C ARG A 286 10.36 6.12 16.20
N LEU A 287 9.28 6.77 15.79
CA LEU A 287 8.19 6.17 15.03
C LEU A 287 8.25 6.72 13.60
N ALA A 288 8.47 5.85 12.61
CA ALA A 288 8.26 6.19 11.21
C ALA A 288 6.91 5.66 10.74
N VAL A 289 6.12 6.53 10.13
CA VAL A 289 4.83 6.24 9.52
C VAL A 289 4.98 6.45 8.02
N THR A 290 4.70 5.43 7.22
CA THR A 290 4.72 5.53 5.75
C THR A 290 3.34 5.14 5.22
N TRP A 291 2.79 5.92 4.31
CA TRP A 291 1.51 5.59 3.68
C TRP A 291 1.49 6.02 2.23
N ARG A 292 0.52 5.48 1.50
CA ARG A 292 0.22 5.84 0.12
C ARG A 292 -1.25 6.21 0.07
N ALA A 293 -1.54 7.40 -0.45
CA ALA A 293 -2.92 7.84 -0.61
C ALA A 293 -3.71 6.82 -1.43
N ALA A 294 -4.93 6.51 -1.01
CA ALA A 294 -5.77 5.48 -1.62
C ALA A 294 -6.94 6.12 -2.37
N TYR A 295 -7.27 5.55 -3.53
CA TYR A 295 -8.24 6.11 -4.47
C TYR A 295 -9.23 5.05 -4.94
N ALA A 296 -10.50 5.45 -5.08
CA ALA A 296 -11.54 4.62 -5.67
C ALA A 296 -11.35 4.43 -7.19
N ALA A 297 -10.72 5.42 -7.84
CA ALA A 297 -10.49 5.47 -9.29
C ALA A 297 -9.07 5.91 -9.63
N LEU A 298 -8.73 5.86 -10.93
CA LEU A 298 -7.42 6.18 -11.47
C LEU A 298 -7.10 7.69 -11.42
#